data_AF-A0A7S0K8K2-F1
#
_entry.id   AF-A0A7S0K8K2-F1
#
_cell.length_a   1.000
_cell.length_b   1.000
_cell.length_c   1.000
_cell.angle_alpha   90.00
_cell.angle_beta   90.00
_cell.angle_gamma   90.00
#
_symmetry.space_group_name_H-M   'P 1'
#
loop_
_entity.id
_entity.type
_entity.pdbx_description
1 polymer ?
#
loop_
_entity_poly.entity_id
_entity_poly.type
_entity_poly.pdbx_seq_one_letter_code
_entity_poly.pdbx_strand_id
1 'polypeptide(L)'
;QPEPRADPAQTSLSAMADAIMSAAAAMLPECVAPWLATPMGELAVWDVLGTVAVFLLSVASGNSSWYDPYWSVVPPIAVVWLALKGGLDVTPSALMEGDGGAWRLVVVTAIIWAWAYRLTANWIRRLGAELVSTTARHGLRAAAHCEEDWRYKLIRTWFCGMTPVYWVLGSLGIIHLFPTAMVFAGMLPLQYVTGNGGEVLPLGWLDAAGAALGVWGIFLEHSADTTMDRFLAA
;
A
#
# COMPACT_ATOMS: atom_id res chain seq x y z
N GLN A 1 -29.78 -31.22 5.96
CA GLN A 1 -29.41 -29.99 6.65
C GLN A 1 -29.74 -28.83 5.73
N PRO A 2 -30.40 -27.74 6.18
CA PRO A 2 -30.64 -26.61 5.31
C PRO A 2 -29.29 -25.96 4.97
N GLU A 3 -29.04 -25.67 3.68
CA GLU A 3 -27.86 -24.91 3.27
C GLU A 3 -27.83 -23.55 4.00
N PRO A 4 -26.65 -23.08 4.42
CA PRO A 4 -26.52 -21.77 5.02
C PRO A 4 -26.95 -20.72 4.00
N ARG A 5 -28.05 -20.01 4.29
CA ARG A 5 -28.52 -18.88 3.46
C ARG A 5 -27.43 -17.81 3.48
N ALA A 6 -26.86 -17.52 2.31
CA ALA A 6 -25.84 -16.48 2.16
C ALA A 6 -26.34 -15.15 2.74
N ASP A 7 -25.46 -14.48 3.50
CA ASP A 7 -25.77 -13.19 4.10
C ASP A 7 -25.99 -12.15 2.99
N PRO A 8 -27.18 -11.51 2.91
CA PRO A 8 -27.48 -10.53 1.88
C PRO A 8 -26.46 -9.37 1.81
N ALA A 9 -25.79 -9.04 2.91
CA ALA A 9 -24.71 -8.04 2.92
C ALA A 9 -23.48 -8.53 2.14
N GLN A 10 -23.07 -9.79 2.31
CA GLN A 10 -21.95 -10.38 1.55
C GLN A 10 -22.26 -10.41 0.05
N THR A 11 -23.49 -10.76 -0.33
CA THR A 11 -23.92 -10.80 -1.73
C THR A 11 -23.89 -9.42 -2.38
N SER A 12 -24.18 -8.35 -1.63
CA SER A 12 -24.14 -6.97 -2.14
C SER A 12 -22.71 -6.46 -2.36
N LEU A 13 -21.79 -6.81 -1.47
CA LEU A 13 -20.38 -6.44 -1.55
C LEU A 13 -19.66 -7.15 -2.70
N SER A 14 -19.92 -8.44 -2.89
CA SER A 14 -19.34 -9.20 -4.02
C SER A 14 -19.81 -8.65 -5.36
N ALA A 15 -21.12 -8.36 -5.49
CA ALA A 15 -21.67 -7.80 -6.72
C ALA A 15 -21.07 -6.42 -7.07
N MET A 16 -20.77 -5.59 -6.06
CA MET A 16 -20.11 -4.30 -6.26
C MET A 16 -18.66 -4.48 -6.74
N ALA A 17 -17.91 -5.40 -6.11
CA ALA A 17 -16.55 -5.73 -6.54
C ALA A 17 -16.52 -6.22 -8.00
N ASP A 18 -17.44 -7.12 -8.35
CA ASP A 18 -17.56 -7.66 -9.72
C ASP A 18 -17.87 -6.56 -10.75
N ALA A 19 -18.75 -5.62 -10.40
CA ALA A 19 -19.10 -4.48 -11.25
C ALA A 19 -17.91 -3.55 -11.47
N ILE A 20 -17.13 -3.26 -10.42
CA ILE A 20 -15.91 -2.45 -10.50
C ILE A 20 -14.87 -3.12 -11.40
N MET A 21 -14.62 -4.41 -11.20
CA MET A 21 -13.64 -5.16 -12.00
C MET A 21 -14.05 -5.24 -13.47
N SER A 22 -15.35 -5.44 -13.74
CA SER A 22 -15.91 -5.42 -15.10
C SER A 22 -15.73 -4.06 -15.78
N ALA A 23 -15.98 -2.98 -15.04
CA ALA A 23 -15.78 -1.63 -15.56
C ALA A 23 -14.29 -1.34 -15.86
N ALA A 24 -13.38 -1.74 -14.97
CA ALA A 24 -11.94 -1.59 -15.19
C ALA A 24 -11.46 -2.36 -16.43
N ALA A 25 -11.92 -3.61 -16.60
CA ALA A 25 -11.60 -4.42 -17.78
C ALA A 25 -12.11 -3.80 -19.09
N ALA A 26 -13.30 -3.18 -19.08
CA ALA A 26 -13.87 -2.53 -20.26
C ALA A 26 -13.13 -1.25 -20.69
N MET A 27 -12.36 -0.62 -19.78
CA MET A 27 -11.59 0.60 -20.05
C MET A 27 -10.15 0.33 -20.52
N LEU A 28 -9.71 -0.93 -20.52
CA LEU A 28 -8.35 -1.33 -20.85
C LEU A 28 -8.29 -2.22 -22.10
N PRO A 29 -7.12 -2.35 -22.76
CA PRO A 29 -6.96 -3.26 -23.87
C PRO A 29 -7.35 -4.70 -23.48
N GLU A 30 -7.98 -5.44 -24.39
CA GLU A 30 -8.46 -6.82 -24.12
C GLU A 30 -7.34 -7.75 -23.62
N CYS A 31 -6.09 -7.51 -23.98
CA CYS A 31 -4.94 -8.28 -23.50
C CYS A 31 -4.66 -8.11 -22.00
N VAL A 32 -5.21 -7.08 -21.35
CA VAL A 32 -5.02 -6.78 -19.92
C VAL A 32 -6.11 -7.41 -19.05
N ALA A 33 -7.29 -7.66 -19.62
CA ALA A 33 -8.43 -8.22 -18.88
C ALA A 33 -8.12 -9.56 -18.17
N PRO A 34 -7.38 -10.52 -18.76
CA PRO A 34 -6.99 -11.75 -18.05
C PRO A 34 -6.09 -11.49 -16.84
N TRP A 35 -5.21 -10.49 -16.92
CA TRP A 35 -4.34 -10.12 -15.81
C TRP A 35 -5.11 -9.46 -14.68
N LEU A 36 -6.10 -8.61 -14.99
CA LEU A 36 -6.99 -8.02 -13.98
C LEU A 36 -7.79 -9.06 -13.19
N ALA A 37 -8.09 -10.21 -13.79
CA ALA A 37 -8.77 -11.31 -13.10
C ALA A 37 -7.86 -12.09 -12.13
N THR A 38 -6.55 -11.84 -12.14
CA THR A 38 -5.64 -12.42 -11.14
C THR A 38 -5.74 -11.65 -9.81
N PRO A 39 -5.41 -12.27 -8.66
CA PRO A 39 -5.37 -11.55 -7.39
C PRO A 39 -4.47 -10.31 -7.42
N MET A 40 -3.33 -10.37 -8.13
CA MET A 40 -2.45 -9.21 -8.27
C MET A 40 -3.10 -8.08 -9.09
N GLY A 41 -3.84 -8.41 -10.15
CA GLY A 41 -4.59 -7.43 -10.94
C GLY A 41 -5.76 -6.81 -10.17
N GLU A 42 -6.50 -7.62 -9.40
CA GLU A 42 -7.56 -7.15 -8.49
C GLU A 42 -6.98 -6.19 -7.44
N LEU A 43 -5.83 -6.53 -6.84
CA LEU A 43 -5.12 -5.66 -5.90
C LEU A 43 -4.73 -4.32 -6.55
N ALA A 44 -4.29 -4.32 -7.81
CA ALA A 44 -3.92 -3.10 -8.52
C ALA A 44 -5.11 -2.12 -8.65
N VAL A 45 -6.29 -2.66 -8.97
CA VAL A 45 -7.52 -1.87 -9.07
C VAL A 45 -7.89 -1.28 -7.71
N TRP A 46 -7.84 -2.09 -6.65
CA TRP A 46 -8.12 -1.62 -5.29
C TRP A 46 -7.12 -0.57 -4.82
N ASP A 47 -5.84 -0.71 -5.15
CA ASP A 47 -4.81 0.26 -4.77
C ASP A 47 -5.01 1.61 -5.48
N VAL A 48 -5.39 1.60 -6.78
CA VAL A 48 -5.75 2.82 -7.51
C VAL A 48 -7.00 3.47 -6.92
N LEU A 49 -8.04 2.68 -6.59
CA LEU A 49 -9.27 3.22 -6.00
C LEU A 49 -9.03 3.81 -4.61
N GLY A 50 -8.24 3.14 -3.77
CA GLY A 50 -7.82 3.65 -2.47
C GLY A 50 -7.02 4.95 -2.61
N THR A 51 -6.11 5.00 -3.57
CA THR A 51 -5.33 6.20 -3.89
C THR A 51 -6.22 7.36 -4.32
N VAL A 52 -7.23 7.12 -5.16
CA VAL A 52 -8.20 8.15 -5.58
C VAL A 52 -9.02 8.61 -4.37
N ALA A 53 -9.47 7.71 -3.50
CA ALA A 53 -10.22 8.08 -2.30
C ALA A 53 -9.37 8.97 -1.35
N VAL A 54 -8.11 8.63 -1.15
CA VAL A 54 -7.17 9.43 -0.35
C VAL A 54 -6.82 10.74 -1.03
N PHE A 55 -6.72 10.78 -2.36
CA PHE A 55 -6.59 12.03 -3.09
C PHE A 55 -7.80 12.97 -2.87
N LEU A 56 -9.03 12.44 -2.90
CA LEU A 56 -10.22 13.23 -2.59
C LEU A 56 -10.20 13.75 -1.15
N LEU A 57 -9.69 12.96 -0.20
CA LEU A 57 -9.44 13.40 1.17
C LEU A 57 -8.40 14.54 1.22
N SER A 58 -7.32 14.42 0.46
CA SER A 58 -6.29 15.47 0.32
C SER A 58 -6.86 16.78 -0.24
N VAL A 59 -7.74 16.70 -1.25
CA VAL A 59 -8.44 17.87 -1.81
C VAL A 59 -9.39 18.49 -0.79
N ALA A 60 -10.20 17.67 -0.11
CA ALA A 60 -11.20 18.14 0.85
C ALA A 60 -10.58 18.77 2.12
N SER A 61 -9.42 18.26 2.53
CA SER A 61 -8.65 18.73 3.67
C SER A 61 -7.67 19.86 3.33
N GLY A 62 -7.30 20.02 2.06
CA GLY A 62 -6.27 20.96 1.63
C GLY A 62 -4.84 20.50 1.92
N ASN A 63 -4.62 19.23 2.25
CA ASN A 63 -3.32 18.71 2.68
C ASN A 63 -3.04 17.33 2.03
N SER A 64 -1.99 17.22 1.22
CA SER A 64 -1.62 15.97 0.52
C SER A 64 -0.91 14.96 1.42
N SER A 65 -0.52 15.31 2.65
CA SER A 65 0.08 14.37 3.62
C SER A 65 -0.90 13.34 4.19
N TRP A 66 -2.18 13.37 3.79
CA TRP A 66 -3.09 12.23 3.97
C TRP A 66 -2.69 11.00 3.14
N TYR A 67 -1.91 11.20 2.08
CA TYR A 67 -1.34 10.09 1.33
C TYR A 67 -0.30 9.31 2.14
N ASP A 68 0.50 9.98 2.98
CA ASP A 68 1.58 9.38 3.75
C ASP A 68 1.20 8.15 4.61
N PRO A 69 0.14 8.19 5.43
CA PRO A 69 -0.28 7.02 6.18
C PRO A 69 -0.80 5.91 5.27
N TYR A 70 -1.48 6.25 4.17
CA TYR A 70 -2.08 5.28 3.25
C TYR A 70 -1.02 4.38 2.61
N TRP A 71 0.01 4.95 1.98
CA TRP A 71 1.01 4.12 1.30
C TRP A 71 1.92 3.34 2.26
N SER A 72 1.95 3.72 3.55
CA SER A 72 2.64 2.94 4.59
C SER A 72 1.91 1.66 4.99
N VAL A 73 0.58 1.60 4.84
CA VAL A 73 -0.26 0.47 5.28
C VAL A 73 -0.70 -0.46 4.14
N VAL A 74 -0.66 0.02 2.89
CA VAL A 74 -1.05 -0.81 1.73
C VAL A 74 -0.22 -2.09 1.62
N PRO A 75 1.14 -2.08 1.69
CA PRO A 75 1.90 -3.32 1.51
C PRO A 75 1.66 -4.41 2.58
N PRO A 76 1.56 -4.09 3.89
CA PRO A 76 1.13 -5.05 4.92
C PRO A 76 -0.23 -5.69 4.67
N ILE A 77 -1.20 -4.89 4.20
CA ILE A 77 -2.55 -5.39 3.89
C ILE A 77 -2.51 -6.25 2.63
N ALA A 78 -1.77 -5.81 1.61
CA ALA A 78 -1.62 -6.50 0.33
C ALA A 78 -1.03 -7.90 0.51
N VAL A 79 0.04 -8.06 1.30
CA VAL A 79 0.66 -9.38 1.51
C VAL A 79 -0.29 -10.35 2.22
N VAL A 80 -1.06 -9.87 3.20
CA VAL A 80 -2.07 -10.69 3.91
C VAL A 80 -3.20 -11.07 2.96
N TRP A 81 -3.73 -10.11 2.21
CA TRP A 81 -4.83 -10.35 1.28
C TRP A 81 -4.43 -11.31 0.16
N LEU A 82 -3.24 -11.15 -0.42
CA LEU A 82 -2.71 -12.07 -1.43
C LEU A 82 -2.47 -13.47 -0.86
N ALA A 83 -1.94 -13.60 0.37
CA ALA A 83 -1.75 -14.89 1.02
C ALA A 83 -3.09 -15.63 1.22
N LEU A 84 -4.15 -14.92 1.60
CA LEU A 84 -5.49 -15.49 1.72
C LEU A 84 -6.06 -15.96 0.38
N LYS A 85 -5.69 -15.32 -0.73
CA LYS A 85 -6.13 -15.69 -2.09
C LYS A 85 -5.30 -16.83 -2.70
N GLY A 86 -4.03 -16.96 -2.32
CA GLY A 86 -3.09 -17.89 -2.96
C GLY A 86 -3.04 -19.30 -2.36
N GLY A 87 -3.76 -19.54 -1.26
CA GLY A 87 -4.03 -20.90 -0.76
C GLY A 87 -2.81 -21.64 -0.20
N LEU A 88 -1.71 -20.94 0.11
CA LEU A 88 -0.55 -21.54 0.80
C LEU A 88 -0.95 -22.04 2.19
N ASP A 89 -0.53 -23.26 2.51
CA ASP A 89 -0.68 -23.80 3.87
C ASP A 89 0.37 -23.16 4.79
N VAL A 90 -0.08 -22.34 5.72
CA VAL A 90 0.75 -21.68 6.74
C VAL A 90 0.50 -22.24 8.14
N THR A 91 -0.05 -23.46 8.23
CA THR A 91 -0.25 -24.13 9.52
C THR A 91 1.09 -24.42 10.22
N PRO A 92 1.09 -24.56 11.56
CA PRO A 92 2.28 -24.98 12.29
C PRO A 92 2.88 -26.29 11.74
N SER A 93 2.05 -27.22 11.27
CA SER A 93 2.49 -28.45 10.60
C SER A 93 3.29 -28.18 9.34
N ALA A 94 2.78 -27.34 8.42
CA ALA A 94 3.49 -26.99 7.19
C ALA A 94 4.84 -26.31 7.46
N LEU A 95 4.92 -25.45 8.48
CA LEU A 95 6.17 -24.81 8.91
C LEU A 95 7.17 -25.81 9.52
N MET A 96 6.69 -26.80 10.28
CA MET A 96 7.53 -27.83 10.91
C MET A 96 8.03 -28.88 9.90
N GLU A 97 7.26 -29.16 8.86
CA GLU A 97 7.65 -30.04 7.74
C GLU A 97 8.67 -29.39 6.81
N GLY A 98 8.93 -28.09 6.99
CA GLY A 98 9.93 -27.35 6.23
C GLY A 98 9.46 -26.92 4.85
N ASP A 99 8.16 -26.69 4.66
CA ASP A 99 7.65 -26.12 3.41
C ASP A 99 8.30 -24.76 3.18
N GLY A 100 9.13 -24.69 2.13
CA GLY A 100 9.87 -23.50 1.78
C GLY A 100 9.00 -22.31 1.41
N GLY A 101 7.80 -22.56 0.88
CA GLY A 101 6.82 -21.52 0.56
C GLY A 101 6.29 -20.84 1.82
N ALA A 102 5.92 -21.63 2.84
CA ALA A 102 5.40 -21.13 4.10
C ALA A 102 6.42 -20.24 4.83
N TRP A 103 7.69 -20.69 4.92
CA TRP A 103 8.74 -19.87 5.54
C TRP A 103 9.06 -18.59 4.76
N ARG A 104 9.08 -18.66 3.42
CA ARG A 104 9.28 -17.48 2.57
C ARG A 104 8.19 -16.43 2.84
N LEU A 105 6.92 -16.85 2.89
CA LEU A 105 5.80 -15.97 3.20
C LEU A 105 5.93 -15.33 4.58
N VAL A 106 6.27 -16.11 5.61
CA VAL A 106 6.47 -15.58 6.98
C VAL A 106 7.58 -14.52 7.02
N VAL A 107 8.74 -14.81 6.43
CA VAL A 107 9.89 -13.89 6.44
C VAL A 107 9.59 -12.61 5.67
N VAL A 108 9.04 -12.71 4.46
CA VAL A 108 8.69 -11.53 3.64
C VAL A 108 7.62 -10.69 4.34
N THR A 109 6.60 -11.32 4.93
CA THR A 109 5.58 -10.63 5.70
C THR A 109 6.20 -9.89 6.88
N ALA A 110 7.07 -10.53 7.67
CA ALA A 110 7.73 -9.89 8.80
C ALA A 110 8.57 -8.67 8.37
N ILE A 111 9.30 -8.77 7.26
CA ILE A 111 10.09 -7.65 6.71
C ILE A 111 9.17 -6.49 6.29
N ILE A 112 8.09 -6.77 5.56
CA ILE A 112 7.13 -5.73 5.12
C ILE A 112 6.48 -5.05 6.32
N TRP A 113 6.09 -5.80 7.34
CA TRP A 113 5.50 -5.24 8.55
C TRP A 113 6.50 -4.41 9.37
N ALA A 114 7.76 -4.84 9.45
CA ALA A 114 8.82 -4.06 10.09
C ALA A 114 9.10 -2.75 9.35
N TRP A 115 9.14 -2.80 8.01
CA TRP A 115 9.25 -1.62 7.16
C TRP A 115 8.06 -0.67 7.35
N ALA A 116 6.84 -1.18 7.33
CA ALA A 116 5.63 -0.39 7.50
C ALA A 116 5.58 0.26 8.88
N TYR A 117 5.89 -0.50 9.95
CA TYR A 117 5.96 0.05 11.30
C TYR A 117 6.96 1.21 11.39
N ARG A 118 8.18 1.06 10.83
CA ARG A 118 9.18 2.13 10.78
C ARG A 118 8.60 3.36 10.07
N LEU A 119 8.05 3.18 8.88
CA LEU A 119 7.55 4.27 8.05
C LEU A 119 6.36 4.98 8.71
N THR A 120 5.37 4.24 9.21
CA THR A 120 4.22 4.78 9.94
C THR A 120 4.67 5.53 11.19
N ALA A 121 5.61 4.98 11.97
CA ALA A 121 6.15 5.66 13.14
C ALA A 121 6.90 6.96 12.78
N ASN A 122 7.61 7.00 11.65
CA ASN A 122 8.24 8.22 11.15
C ASN A 122 7.21 9.28 10.75
N TRP A 123 6.18 8.89 10.01
CA TRP A 123 5.10 9.80 9.63
C TRP A 123 4.34 10.35 10.85
N ILE A 124 3.93 9.50 11.80
CA ILE A 124 3.21 9.93 13.01
C ILE A 124 4.00 11.00 13.76
N ARG A 125 5.31 10.78 13.95
CA ARG A 125 6.18 11.71 14.70
C ARG A 125 6.34 13.06 14.03
N ARG A 126 6.36 13.12 12.70
CA ARG A 126 6.68 14.34 11.94
C ARG A 126 5.46 15.18 11.59
N LEU A 127 4.39 14.53 11.14
CA LEU A 127 3.22 15.21 10.55
C LEU A 127 1.90 14.65 11.09
N GLY A 128 1.84 13.32 11.26
CA GLY A 128 0.58 12.61 11.48
C GLY A 128 -0.13 12.95 12.79
N ALA A 129 0.61 13.11 13.89
CA ALA A 129 -0.01 13.41 15.20
C ALA A 129 -0.78 14.73 15.20
N GLU A 130 -0.22 15.78 14.59
CA GLU A 130 -0.90 17.06 14.44
C GLU A 130 -2.04 16.96 13.43
N LEU A 131 -1.78 16.41 12.25
CA LEU A 131 -2.76 16.27 11.17
C LEU A 131 -4.04 15.56 11.65
N VAL A 132 -3.89 14.41 12.31
CA VAL A 132 -5.01 13.61 12.82
C VAL A 132 -5.71 14.32 13.96
N SER A 133 -4.96 14.83 14.94
CA SER A 133 -5.57 15.41 16.15
C SER A 133 -6.29 16.74 15.88
N THR A 134 -5.75 17.57 14.99
CA THR A 134 -6.38 18.82 14.55
C THR A 134 -7.65 18.54 13.73
N THR A 135 -7.59 17.56 12.83
CA THR A 135 -8.75 17.13 12.04
C THR A 135 -9.87 16.62 12.93
N ALA A 136 -9.54 15.81 13.95
CA ALA A 136 -10.52 15.26 14.88
C ALA A 136 -11.19 16.35 15.75
N ARG A 137 -10.44 17.39 16.15
CA ARG A 137 -10.96 18.46 17.02
C ARG A 137 -11.70 19.56 16.27
N HIS A 138 -11.23 19.93 15.09
CA HIS A 138 -11.65 21.16 14.40
C HIS A 138 -12.26 20.89 13.01
N GLY A 139 -12.42 19.62 12.66
CA GLY A 139 -12.99 19.18 11.39
C GLY A 139 -11.98 19.13 10.24
N LEU A 140 -12.41 18.54 9.13
CA LEU A 140 -11.52 18.18 8.02
C LEU A 140 -10.76 19.35 7.40
N ARG A 141 -11.40 20.52 7.30
CA ARG A 141 -10.76 21.71 6.70
C ARG A 141 -9.67 22.33 7.59
N ALA A 142 -9.66 22.02 8.89
CA ALA A 142 -8.59 22.51 9.78
C ALA A 142 -7.23 21.87 9.44
N ALA A 143 -7.22 20.72 8.76
CA ALA A 143 -6.02 20.06 8.26
C ALA A 143 -5.21 20.93 7.27
N ALA A 144 -5.85 21.88 6.59
CA ALA A 144 -5.19 22.83 5.69
C ALA A 144 -4.18 23.75 6.42
N HIS A 145 -4.29 23.86 7.74
CA HIS A 145 -3.38 24.64 8.58
C HIS A 145 -2.32 23.80 9.29
N CYS A 146 -2.40 22.46 9.18
CA CYS A 146 -1.36 21.57 9.67
C CYS A 146 -0.15 21.60 8.73
N GLU A 147 1.02 21.24 9.24
CA GLU A 147 2.20 21.10 8.40
C GLU A 147 1.97 20.02 7.31
N GLU A 148 2.37 20.36 6.08
CA GLU A 148 2.36 19.46 4.91
C GLU A 148 3.81 19.07 4.59
N ASP A 149 4.03 17.84 4.12
CA ASP A 149 5.37 17.38 3.72
C ASP A 149 6.01 18.36 2.73
N TRP A 150 7.29 18.68 2.97
CA TRP A 150 8.02 19.69 2.21
C TRP A 150 8.10 19.35 0.72
N ARG A 151 8.11 18.06 0.34
CA ARG A 151 8.12 17.61 -1.06
C ARG A 151 6.84 18.06 -1.76
N TYR A 152 5.71 17.97 -1.07
CA TYR A 152 4.40 18.33 -1.63
C TYR A 152 4.27 19.84 -1.76
N LYS A 153 4.78 20.60 -0.77
CA LYS A 153 4.91 22.05 -0.85
C LYS A 153 5.80 22.47 -2.02
N LEU A 154 6.95 21.82 -2.22
CA LEU A 154 7.86 22.09 -3.32
C LEU A 154 7.20 21.79 -4.69
N ILE A 155 6.58 20.63 -4.84
CA ILE A 155 5.84 20.26 -6.08
C ILE A 155 4.78 21.32 -6.40
N ARG A 156 4.07 21.83 -5.37
CA ARG A 156 3.06 22.89 -5.54
C ARG A 156 3.65 24.17 -6.16
N THR A 157 4.89 24.52 -5.84
CA THR A 157 5.55 25.70 -6.42
C THR A 157 5.84 25.56 -7.91
N TRP A 158 5.98 24.35 -8.45
CA TRP A 158 6.23 24.12 -9.88
C TRP A 158 5.06 24.57 -10.76
N PHE A 159 3.87 24.71 -10.19
CA PHE A 159 2.65 25.07 -10.91
C PHE A 159 2.31 26.56 -10.82
N CYS A 160 3.20 27.40 -10.27
CA CYS A 160 3.10 28.87 -10.30
C CYS A 160 1.72 29.44 -9.91
N GLY A 161 1.04 28.83 -8.92
CA GLY A 161 -0.29 29.26 -8.46
C GLY A 161 -1.48 28.77 -9.29
N MET A 162 -1.26 27.97 -10.34
CA MET A 162 -2.31 27.32 -11.14
C MET A 162 -2.95 26.18 -10.33
N THR A 163 -3.74 26.54 -9.33
CA THR A 163 -4.30 25.62 -8.32
C THR A 163 -5.06 24.44 -8.91
N PRO A 164 -5.95 24.60 -9.92
CA PRO A 164 -6.63 23.46 -10.52
C PRO A 164 -5.67 22.48 -11.20
N VAL A 165 -4.63 23.00 -11.85
CA VAL A 165 -3.64 22.17 -12.56
C VAL A 165 -2.72 21.46 -11.56
N TYR A 166 -2.35 22.13 -10.47
CA TYR A 166 -1.64 21.49 -9.36
C TYR A 166 -2.40 20.28 -8.82
N TRP A 167 -3.70 20.38 -8.55
CA TRP A 167 -4.44 19.26 -7.97
C TRP A 167 -4.47 18.03 -8.87
N VAL A 168 -4.57 18.22 -10.19
CA VAL A 168 -4.60 17.10 -11.15
C VAL A 168 -3.18 16.57 -11.44
N LEU A 169 -2.27 17.43 -11.90
CA LEU A 169 -0.96 16.97 -12.37
C LEU A 169 0.04 16.83 -11.22
N GLY A 170 0.04 17.78 -10.28
CA GLY A 170 0.94 17.76 -9.13
C GLY A 170 0.49 16.76 -8.06
N SER A 171 -0.72 16.94 -7.53
CA SER A 171 -1.20 16.12 -6.42
C SER A 171 -1.63 14.73 -6.87
N LEU A 172 -2.66 14.59 -7.73
CA LEU A 172 -3.11 13.27 -8.17
C LEU A 172 -2.01 12.53 -8.96
N GLY A 173 -1.37 13.19 -9.93
CA GLY A 173 -0.32 12.58 -10.75
C GLY A 173 0.96 12.26 -9.96
N ILE A 174 1.67 13.28 -9.48
CA ILE A 174 3.02 13.14 -8.93
C ILE A 174 3.02 12.71 -7.47
N ILE A 175 2.10 13.21 -6.63
CA ILE A 175 2.11 12.92 -5.19
C ILE A 175 1.41 11.59 -4.88
N HIS A 176 0.32 11.25 -5.57
CA HIS A 176 -0.50 10.08 -5.28
C HIS A 176 -0.19 8.91 -6.23
N LEU A 177 -0.54 9.03 -7.51
CA LEU A 177 -0.50 7.91 -8.46
C LEU A 177 0.93 7.44 -8.78
N PHE A 178 1.90 8.35 -8.90
CA PHE A 178 3.28 7.95 -9.20
C PHE A 178 3.90 7.11 -8.08
N PRO A 179 3.87 7.52 -6.79
CA PRO A 179 4.35 6.67 -5.71
C PRO A 179 3.52 5.39 -5.54
N THR A 180 2.20 5.44 -5.79
CA THR A 180 1.34 4.23 -5.78
C THR A 180 1.86 3.21 -6.78
N ALA A 181 2.11 3.64 -8.02
CA ALA A 181 2.65 2.78 -9.06
C ALA A 181 4.04 2.21 -8.69
N MET A 182 4.91 3.01 -8.05
CA MET A 182 6.21 2.55 -7.59
C MET A 182 6.11 1.49 -6.48
N VAL A 183 5.26 1.72 -5.48
CA VAL A 183 5.03 0.78 -4.38
C VAL A 183 4.41 -0.51 -4.92
N PHE A 184 3.39 -0.40 -5.78
CA PHE A 184 2.78 -1.54 -6.44
C PHE A 184 3.76 -2.34 -7.29
N ALA A 185 4.62 -1.67 -8.07
CA ALA A 185 5.68 -2.35 -8.83
C ALA A 185 6.64 -3.12 -7.90
N GLY A 186 6.99 -2.55 -6.76
CA GLY A 186 7.78 -3.23 -5.72
C GLY A 186 7.07 -4.43 -5.09
N MET A 187 5.73 -4.45 -5.10
CA MET A 187 4.91 -5.56 -4.61
C MET A 187 4.68 -6.67 -5.64
N LEU A 188 4.96 -6.47 -6.93
CA LEU A 188 4.74 -7.50 -7.96
C LEU A 188 5.35 -8.88 -7.63
N PRO A 189 6.54 -9.00 -7.00
CA PRO A 189 7.08 -10.31 -6.61
C PRO A 189 6.25 -11.06 -5.56
N LEU A 190 5.35 -10.39 -4.83
CA LEU A 190 4.53 -11.02 -3.79
C LEU A 190 3.62 -12.11 -4.32
N GLN A 191 3.21 -12.07 -5.60
CA GLN A 191 2.42 -13.15 -6.19
C GLN A 191 3.12 -14.51 -6.10
N TYR A 192 4.44 -14.55 -6.26
CA TYR A 192 5.24 -15.79 -6.15
C TYR A 192 5.47 -16.21 -4.69
N VAL A 193 5.52 -15.25 -3.77
CA VAL A 193 5.64 -15.51 -2.32
C VAL A 193 4.34 -16.05 -1.74
N THR A 194 3.21 -15.65 -2.30
CA THR A 194 1.87 -15.94 -1.77
C THR A 194 1.18 -17.13 -2.45
N GLY A 195 1.84 -17.80 -3.41
CA GLY A 195 1.28 -18.95 -4.13
C GLY A 195 0.40 -18.60 -5.34
N ASN A 196 0.21 -17.30 -5.62
CA ASN A 196 -0.58 -16.82 -6.76
C ASN A 196 0.19 -16.82 -8.10
N GLY A 197 1.52 -16.98 -8.05
CA GLY A 197 2.43 -16.82 -9.20
C GLY A 197 2.88 -18.12 -9.88
N GLY A 198 2.40 -19.29 -9.44
CA GLY A 198 2.78 -20.59 -10.00
C GLY A 198 3.48 -21.51 -8.99
N GLU A 199 4.35 -22.39 -9.49
CA GLU A 199 4.99 -23.45 -8.70
C GLU A 199 5.82 -22.89 -7.53
N VAL A 200 5.65 -23.49 -6.35
CA VAL A 200 6.40 -23.14 -5.15
C VAL A 200 7.74 -23.87 -5.16
N LEU A 201 8.82 -23.10 -5.37
CA LEU A 201 10.18 -23.64 -5.34
C LEU A 201 10.69 -23.80 -3.90
N PRO A 202 11.53 -24.83 -3.62
CA PRO A 202 12.23 -24.96 -2.34
C PRO A 202 13.04 -23.71 -1.98
N LEU A 203 13.31 -23.52 -0.68
CA LEU A 203 14.19 -22.44 -0.24
C LEU A 203 15.60 -22.62 -0.79
N GLY A 204 16.21 -21.50 -1.17
CA GLY A 204 17.58 -21.43 -1.63
C GLY A 204 18.34 -20.23 -1.07
N TRP A 205 19.58 -20.06 -1.50
CA TRP A 205 20.44 -18.95 -1.07
C TRP A 205 19.89 -17.58 -1.49
N LEU A 206 19.07 -17.51 -2.54
CA LEU A 206 18.39 -16.28 -2.98
C LEU A 206 17.37 -15.79 -1.95
N ASP A 207 16.69 -16.70 -1.23
CA ASP A 207 15.78 -16.33 -0.15
C ASP A 207 16.54 -15.65 1.00
N ALA A 208 17.71 -16.21 1.37
CA ALA A 208 18.58 -15.63 2.39
C ALA A 208 19.14 -14.27 1.95
N ALA A 209 19.58 -14.15 0.69
CA ALA A 209 20.07 -12.89 0.13
C ALA A 209 18.96 -11.81 0.08
N GLY A 210 17.76 -12.19 -0.35
CA GLY A 210 16.60 -11.31 -0.38
C GLY A 210 16.19 -10.83 1.01
N ALA A 211 16.15 -11.75 1.98
CA ALA A 211 15.86 -11.39 3.38
C ALA A 211 16.92 -10.43 3.95
N ALA A 212 18.20 -10.71 3.71
CA ALA A 212 19.30 -9.84 4.14
C ALA A 212 19.21 -8.44 3.52
N LEU A 213 18.91 -8.35 2.21
CA LEU A 213 18.71 -7.08 1.51
C LEU A 213 17.50 -6.31 2.05
N GLY A 214 16.39 -6.99 2.33
CA GLY A 214 15.20 -6.36 2.91
C GLY A 214 15.46 -5.77 4.29
N VAL A 215 16.11 -6.53 5.19
CA VAL A 215 16.50 -6.06 6.52
C VAL A 215 17.50 -4.90 6.43
N TRP A 216 18.49 -5.01 5.53
CA TRP A 216 19.47 -3.95 5.33
C TRP A 216 18.83 -2.65 4.80
N GLY A 217 17.86 -2.75 3.89
CA GLY A 217 17.07 -1.61 3.41
C GLY A 217 16.37 -0.87 4.55
N ILE A 218 15.69 -1.61 5.43
CA ILE A 218 15.03 -1.02 6.63
C ILE A 218 16.05 -0.32 7.52
N PHE A 219 17.22 -0.93 7.73
CA PHE A 219 18.28 -0.33 8.53
C PHE A 219 18.82 0.97 7.92
N LEU A 220 19.04 1.00 6.61
CA LEU A 220 19.46 2.22 5.90
C LEU A 220 18.44 3.34 6.02
N GLU A 221 17.16 3.03 5.78
CA GLU A 221 16.06 3.99 5.90
C GLU A 221 15.97 4.55 7.31
N HIS A 222 16.02 3.67 8.33
CA HIS A 222 15.97 4.09 9.74
C HIS A 222 17.17 4.98 10.12
N SER A 223 18.36 4.66 9.61
CA SER A 223 19.57 5.45 9.83
C SER A 223 19.46 6.83 9.19
N ALA A 224 18.89 6.92 7.98
CA ALA A 224 18.62 8.16 7.29
C ALA A 224 17.60 9.03 8.04
N ASP A 225 16.48 8.43 8.47
CA ASP A 225 15.45 9.11 9.29
C ASP A 225 16.05 9.70 10.58
N THR A 226 16.86 8.90 11.28
CA THR A 226 17.50 9.32 12.54
C THR A 226 18.52 10.43 12.30
N THR A 227 19.24 10.39 11.18
CA THR A 227 20.19 11.44 10.81
C THR A 227 19.47 12.76 10.54
N MET A 228 18.34 12.70 9.82
CA MET A 228 17.49 13.87 9.59
C MET A 228 16.92 14.44 10.90
N ASP A 229 16.48 13.58 11.82
CA ASP A 229 16.00 14.01 13.14
C ASP A 229 17.09 14.74 13.95
N ARG A 230 18.32 14.22 13.94
CA ARG A 230 19.45 14.86 14.62
C ARG A 230 19.81 16.20 13.98
N PHE A 231 19.73 16.31 12.66
CA PHE A 231 20.00 17.57 11.95
C PHE A 231 18.96 18.66 12.29
N LEU A 232 17.68 18.30 12.37
CA LEU A 232 16.61 19.25 12.71
C LEU A 232 16.62 19.67 14.19
N ALA A 233 17.24 18.88 15.07
CA ALA A 233 17.35 19.16 16.50
C ALA A 233 18.61 19.98 16.88
N ALA A 234 19.55 20.18 15.96
CA ALA A 234 20.78 20.93 16.15
C ALA A 234 20.60 22.42 15.80
#